data_AF-A0A7J2LUH6-F1
#
_entry.id   AF-A0A7J2LUH6-F1
#
_cell.length_a   1.000
_cell.length_b   1.000
_cell.length_c   1.000
_cell.angle_alpha   90.00
_cell.angle_beta   90.00
_cell.angle_gamma   90.00
#
_symmetry.space_group_name_H-M   'P 1'
#
loop_
_entity.id
_entity.type
_entity.pdbx_description
1 polymer ?
#
loop_
_entity_poly.entity_id
_entity_poly.type
_entity_poly.pdbx_seq_one_letter_code
_entity_poly.pdbx_strand_id
1 'polypeptide(L)' 'RCLGCGACARACPLMPENPVIKHKVVNGRRVYFKCDLCKDREDGPICVEICPSGALKYVPADQRRGLK' A
#
# COMPACT_ATOMS: atom_id res chain seq x y z
N ARG A 1 1.20 12.79 9.54
CA ARG A 1 0.66 13.90 8.72
C ARG A 1 1.59 14.15 7.53
N CYS A 2 1.11 14.08 6.29
CA CYS A 2 1.96 14.29 5.10
C CYS A 2 2.22 15.78 4.87
N LEU A 3 3.48 16.17 4.64
CA LEU A 3 3.84 17.55 4.31
C LEU A 3 4.12 17.80 2.81
N GLY A 4 4.10 16.76 1.97
CA GLY A 4 4.30 16.88 0.53
C GLY A 4 5.75 17.01 0.06
N CYS A 5 6.74 16.75 0.92
CA CYS A 5 8.18 16.85 0.60
C CYS A 5 8.72 15.69 -0.26
N GLY A 6 7.99 14.57 -0.36
CA GLY A 6 8.39 13.38 -1.12
C GLY A 6 9.57 12.60 -0.56
N ALA A 7 10.07 12.92 0.64
CA ALA A 7 11.21 12.22 1.25
C ALA A 7 10.93 10.71 1.45
N CYS A 8 9.70 10.35 1.81
CA CYS A 8 9.29 8.96 1.96
C CYS A 8 9.39 8.15 0.65
N ALA A 9 9.08 8.77 -0.50
CA ALA A 9 9.18 8.11 -1.79
C ALA A 9 10.66 7.94 -2.22
N ARG A 10 11.51 8.93 -1.97
CA ARG A 10 12.96 8.85 -2.27
C ARG A 10 13.72 7.86 -1.39
N ALA A 11 13.30 7.71 -0.13
CA ALA A 11 13.95 6.81 0.81
C ALA A 11 13.53 5.34 0.65
N CYS A 12 12.49 5.05 -0.13
CA CYS A 12 11.97 3.69 -0.24
C CYS A 12 12.83 2.88 -1.22
N PRO A 13 13.42 1.75 -0.81
CA PRO A 13 14.30 0.94 -1.66
C PRO A 13 13.58 0.23 -2.80
N LEU A 14 12.24 0.19 -2.77
CA LEU A 14 11.43 -0.35 -3.85
C LEU A 14 11.17 0.69 -4.95
N MET A 15 11.43 1.97 -4.69
CA MET A 15 11.24 3.03 -5.67
C MET A 15 12.55 3.27 -6.44
N PRO A 16 12.50 3.51 -7.77
CA PRO A 16 11.32 3.58 -8.63
C PRO A 16 10.88 2.25 -9.28
N GLU A 17 11.65 1.17 -9.16
CA GLU A 17 11.48 -0.06 -9.95
C GLU A 17 10.17 -0.79 -9.62
N ASN A 18 9.74 -0.76 -8.36
CA ASN A 18 8.47 -1.31 -7.87
C ASN A 18 7.73 -0.27 -7.02
N PRO A 19 7.00 0.67 -7.65
CA PRO A 19 6.51 1.84 -6.98
C PRO A 19 5.35 1.54 -6.02
N VAL A 20 5.66 1.51 -4.73
CA VAL A 20 4.68 1.26 -3.65
C VAL A 20 4.10 2.53 -3.03
N ILE A 21 4.76 3.68 -3.24
CA ILE A 21 4.29 4.99 -2.75
C ILE A 21 3.80 5.80 -3.94
N LYS A 22 2.51 6.15 -3.92
CA LYS A 22 1.86 7.02 -4.90
C LYS A 22 1.63 8.40 -4.31
N HIS A 23 1.28 9.36 -5.16
CA HIS A 23 0.88 10.68 -4.70
C HIS A 23 -0.32 11.19 -5.49
N LYS A 24 -1.13 12.03 -4.84
CA LYS A 24 -2.22 12.79 -5.45
C LYS A 24 -2.17 14.24 -4.98
N VAL A 25 -2.77 15.15 -5.74
CA VAL A 25 -2.92 16.54 -5.32
C VAL A 25 -4.25 16.67 -4.57
N VAL A 26 -4.21 17.15 -3.32
CA VAL A 26 -5.39 17.45 -2.51
C VAL A 26 -5.25 18.88 -2.04
N ASN A 27 -6.23 19.73 -2.36
CA ASN A 27 -6.23 21.16 -1.99
C ASN A 27 -4.91 21.86 -2.37
N GLY A 28 -4.43 21.65 -3.60
CA GLY A 28 -3.17 22.23 -4.10
C GLY A 28 -1.88 21.63 -3.51
N ARG A 29 -1.97 20.65 -2.60
CA ARG A 29 -0.80 20.01 -1.97
C ARG A 29 -0.61 18.58 -2.47
N ARG A 30 0.64 18.20 -2.76
CA ARG A 30 1.01 16.79 -2.96
C ARG A 30 0.86 16.00 -1.65
N VAL A 31 0.03 14.97 -1.68
CA VAL A 31 -0.16 14.01 -0.59
C VAL A 31 0.32 12.65 -1.06
N TYR A 32 1.35 12.15 -0.39
CA TYR A 32 1.91 10.82 -0.64
C TYR A 32 1.17 9.78 0.20
N PHE A 33 0.86 8.64 -0.40
CA PHE A 33 0.15 7.54 0.23
C PHE A 33 0.72 6.19 -0.23
N LYS A 34 0.57 5.18 0.62
CA LYS A 34 0.90 3.78 0.36
C LYS A 34 -0.38 2.97 0.54
N CYS A 35 -0.47 1.81 -0.12
CA CYS A 35 -1.47 0.82 0.24
C CYS A 35 -1.40 0.53 1.76
N ASP A 36 -2.53 0.66 2.44
CA ASP A 36 -2.70 0.42 3.87
C ASP A 36 -3.43 -0.89 4.16
N LEU A 37 -3.55 -1.75 3.14
CA LEU A 37 -4.24 -3.03 3.20
C LEU A 37 -5.72 -2.91 3.57
N CYS A 38 -6.36 -1.80 3.22
CA CYS A 38 -7.77 -1.53 3.54
C CYS A 38 -8.04 -1.62 5.05
N LYS A 39 -7.13 -1.12 5.88
CA LYS A 39 -7.17 -1.21 7.35
C LYS A 39 -8.48 -0.78 8.02
N ASP A 40 -9.28 0.06 7.35
CA ASP A 40 -10.55 0.60 7.88
C ASP A 40 -11.77 -0.21 7.37
N ARG A 41 -11.56 -1.31 6.65
CA ARG A 41 -12.60 -2.20 6.11
C ARG A 41 -12.57 -3.54 6.84
N GLU A 42 -13.71 -3.95 7.39
CA GLU A 42 -13.84 -5.21 8.15
C GLU A 42 -13.53 -6.45 7.32
N ASP A 43 -13.96 -6.48 6.05
CA ASP A 43 -13.70 -7.61 5.13
C ASP A 43 -12.24 -7.65 4.59
N GLY A 44 -11.39 -6.70 4.98
CA GLY A 44 -10.01 -6.62 4.56
C GLY A 44 -9.80 -6.14 3.11
N PRO A 45 -8.67 -6.51 2.47
CA PRO A 45 -8.26 -5.94 1.19
C PRO A 45 -9.25 -6.20 0.04
N ILE A 46 -9.90 -5.15 -0.46
CA ILE A 46 -10.85 -5.24 -1.58
C ILE A 46 -10.22 -5.83 -2.85
N CYS A 47 -8.91 -5.62 -3.07
CA CYS A 47 -8.21 -6.18 -4.21
C CYS A 47 -8.11 -7.72 -4.19
N VAL A 48 -8.18 -8.34 -3.00
CA VAL A 48 -8.23 -9.80 -2.86
C VAL A 48 -9.62 -10.31 -3.19
N GLU A 49 -10.66 -9.66 -2.65
CA GLU A 49 -12.06 -10.04 -2.87
C GLU A 49 -12.51 -9.91 -4.33
N ILE A 50 -12.14 -8.82 -5.00
CA ILE A 50 -12.64 -8.52 -6.35
C ILE A 50 -11.91 -9.32 -7.44
N CYS A 51 -10.80 -10.01 -7.13
CA CYS A 51 -9.96 -10.63 -8.14
C CYS A 51 -10.59 -11.93 -8.66
N PRO A 52 -11.09 -11.99 -9.91
CA PRO A 52 -11.79 -13.17 -10.43
C PRO A 52 -10.88 -14.37 -10.63
N SER A 53 -9.58 -14.15 -10.86
CA SER A 53 -8.59 -15.21 -11.05
C SER A 53 -8.00 -15.74 -9.73
N GLY A 54 -8.30 -15.11 -8.59
CA GLY A 54 -7.71 -15.50 -7.31
C GLY A 54 -6.20 -15.27 -7.22
N ALA A 55 -5.66 -14.30 -7.96
CA ALA A 55 -4.21 -14.03 -8.01
C ALA A 55 -3.61 -13.51 -6.69
N LEU A 56 -4.44 -12.99 -5.78
CA LEU A 56 -4.00 -12.41 -4.51
C LEU A 56 -4.61 -13.16 -3.33
N LYS A 57 -3.82 -13.34 -2.27
CA LYS A 57 -4.29 -13.86 -0.97
C LYS A 57 -3.81 -12.94 0.14
N TYR A 58 -4.72 -12.57 1.04
CA TYR A 58 -4.35 -11.89 2.27
C TYR A 58 -3.86 -12.92 3.30
N VAL A 59 -2.65 -12.73 3.81
CA VAL A 59 -2.05 -13.58 4.84
C VAL A 59 -1.59 -12.69 6.00
N PRO A 60 -2.20 -12.83 7.19
CA PRO A 60 -1.79 -12.11 8.40
C PRO A 60 -0.30 -12.31 8.74
N ALA A 61 0.30 -11.30 9.38
CA ALA A 61 1.75 -11.24 9.58
C ALA A 61 2.28 -12.35 10.51
N ASP A 62 1.49 -12.77 11.49
CA ASP A 62 1.73 -13.91 12.38
C ASP A 62 1.75 -15.24 11.61
N GLN A 63 0.84 -15.42 10.66
CA GLN A 63 0.76 -16.61 9.82
C GLN A 63 1.87 -16.64 8.75
N ARG A 64 2.39 -15.48 8.34
CA ARG A 64 3.48 -15.39 7.36
C ARG A 64 4.82 -15.86 7.89
N ARG A 65 5.08 -15.75 9.20
CA ARG A 65 6.40 -16.06 9.79
C ARG A 65 6.79 -17.54 9.74
N GLY A 66 5.84 -18.45 9.48
CA GLY A 66 6.09 -19.88 9.27
C GLY A 66 6.46 -20.27 7.84
N LEU A 67 6.38 -19.33 6.88
CA LEU A 67 6.79 -19.53 5.49
C LEU A 67 8.27 -19.12 5.34
N LYS A 68 9.16 -19.91 5.94
CA LYS A 68 10.58 -19.91 5.57
C LYS A 68 10.85 -21.09 4.65
#